data_AF-A0A924Z9M0-F1
#
_entry.id   AF-A0A924Z9M0-F1
#
_cell.length_a   1.000
_cell.length_b   1.000
_cell.length_c   1.000
_cell.angle_alpha   90.00
_cell.angle_beta   90.00
_cell.angle_gamma   90.00
#
_symmetry.space_group_name_H-M   'P 1'
#
loop_
_entity.id
_entity.type
_entity.pdbx_description
1 polymer ?
#
loop_
_entity_poly.entity_id
_entity_poly.type
_entity_poly.pdbx_seq_one_letter_code
_entity_poly.pdbx_strand_id
1 'polypeptide(L)'
;MNRTLRLVAGALALTLATTGGAQADDAPSTRLPLLRTYRQECAACHLAYPPGLLPAASWRRLMADLPRHFGTDASVGAATLQPLGGWLGADARTYKQVGRNPPP
;
A
#
# COMPACT_ATOMS: atom_id res chain seq x y z
N MET A 1 -30.10 -43.18 37.67
CA MET A 1 -29.35 -42.98 36.40
C MET A 1 -29.53 -41.55 35.85
N ASN A 2 -29.41 -40.53 36.71
CA ASN A 2 -29.88 -39.17 36.43
C ASN A 2 -29.08 -38.07 37.17
N ARG A 3 -28.05 -38.45 37.93
CA ARG A 3 -27.10 -37.51 38.58
C ARG A 3 -25.83 -37.30 37.73
N THR A 4 -25.40 -38.31 36.97
CA THR A 4 -24.27 -38.24 36.04
C THR A 4 -24.55 -37.34 34.84
N LEU A 5 -25.80 -37.31 34.36
CA LEU A 5 -26.20 -36.48 33.22
C LEU A 5 -26.13 -34.97 33.52
N ARG A 6 -26.34 -34.58 34.79
CA ARG A 6 -26.26 -33.18 35.24
C ARG A 6 -24.81 -32.67 35.33
N LEU A 7 -23.86 -33.54 35.63
CA LEU A 7 -22.44 -33.19 35.74
C LEU A 7 -21.81 -32.96 34.35
N VAL A 8 -22.19 -33.76 33.35
CA VAL A 8 -21.72 -33.58 31.97
C VAL A 8 -22.30 -32.30 31.33
N ALA A 9 -23.57 -32.00 31.59
CA ALA A 9 -24.19 -30.77 31.09
C ALA A 9 -23.60 -29.49 31.72
N GLY A 10 -23.18 -29.54 32.99
CA GLY A 10 -22.51 -28.41 33.65
C GLY A 10 -21.08 -28.16 33.14
N ALA A 11 -20.34 -29.23 32.83
CA ALA A 11 -18.96 -29.12 32.32
C ALA A 11 -18.89 -28.60 30.87
N LEU A 12 -19.86 -28.94 30.03
CA LEU A 12 -19.88 -28.53 28.62
C LEU A 12 -20.20 -27.04 28.43
N ALA A 13 -20.89 -26.41 29.39
CA ALA A 13 -21.21 -24.98 29.34
C ALA A 13 -20.00 -24.06 29.66
N LEU A 14 -18.98 -24.59 30.35
CA LEU A 14 -17.85 -23.77 30.81
C LEU A 14 -16.71 -23.67 29.78
N THR A 15 -16.67 -24.54 28.76
CA THR A 15 -15.62 -24.53 27.73
C THR A 15 -15.87 -23.57 26.56
N LEU A 16 -17.04 -22.91 26.49
CA LEU A 16 -17.40 -22.02 25.37
C LEU A 16 -17.02 -20.54 25.57
N ALA A 17 -16.39 -20.17 26.68
CA ALA A 17 -16.18 -18.76 27.04
C ALA A 17 -14.78 -18.20 26.72
N THR A 18 -13.87 -18.97 26.12
CA THR A 18 -12.46 -18.54 25.93
C THR A 18 -12.08 -18.17 24.49
N THR A 19 -13.02 -18.08 23.55
CA THR A 19 -12.73 -17.46 22.24
C THR A 19 -12.76 -15.94 22.41
N GLY A 20 -11.68 -15.38 22.95
CA GLY A 20 -11.43 -13.95 22.90
C GLY A 20 -11.52 -13.49 21.44
N GLY A 21 -12.38 -12.52 21.16
CA GLY A 21 -12.47 -11.93 19.84
C GLY A 21 -11.13 -11.28 19.50
N ALA A 22 -10.50 -11.72 18.42
CA ALA A 22 -9.42 -10.96 17.80
C ALA A 22 -10.04 -9.67 17.24
N GLN A 23 -9.91 -8.56 17.96
CA GLN A 23 -10.15 -7.24 17.40
C GLN A 23 -8.93 -6.90 16.54
N ALA A 24 -9.06 -6.98 15.22
CA ALA A 24 -8.12 -6.34 14.34
C ALA A 24 -8.39 -4.84 14.44
N ASP A 25 -7.42 -4.06 14.92
CA ASP A 25 -7.51 -2.61 14.82
C ASP A 25 -7.56 -2.26 13.33
N ASP A 26 -8.74 -1.87 12.84
CA ASP A 26 -8.90 -1.17 11.56
C ASP A 26 -8.27 0.21 11.75
N ALA A 27 -6.93 0.26 11.82
CA ALA A 27 -6.20 1.50 11.75
C ALA A 27 -6.72 2.24 10.51
N PRO A 28 -7.20 3.49 10.65
CA PRO A 28 -7.70 4.24 9.52
C PRO A 28 -6.64 4.18 8.43
N SER A 29 -6.93 3.49 7.33
CA SER A 29 -6.07 3.43 6.17
C SER A 29 -5.77 4.88 5.86
N THR A 30 -4.56 5.32 6.20
CA THR A 30 -4.14 6.71 6.03
C THR A 30 -3.84 6.84 4.55
N ARG A 31 -4.90 6.72 3.72
CA ARG A 31 -4.83 6.99 2.30
C ARG A 31 -4.58 8.48 2.23
N LEU A 32 -3.30 8.84 2.16
CA LEU A 32 -2.89 10.17 1.78
C LEU A 32 -3.72 10.53 0.55
N PRO A 33 -4.38 11.69 0.53
CA PRO A 33 -5.15 12.09 -0.64
C PRO A 33 -4.19 12.23 -1.83
N LEU A 34 -4.08 11.17 -2.63
CA LEU A 34 -3.21 11.13 -3.80
C LEU A 34 -3.77 12.06 -4.87
N LEU A 35 -2.87 12.67 -5.64
CA LEU A 35 -3.24 13.46 -6.82
C LEU A 35 -4.15 12.62 -7.74
N ARG A 36 -5.27 13.20 -8.18
CA ARG A 36 -6.25 12.48 -9.02
C ARG A 36 -5.59 11.93 -10.29
N THR A 37 -4.81 12.75 -10.98
CA THR A 37 -4.11 12.36 -12.20
C THR A 37 -3.09 11.24 -11.94
N TYR A 38 -2.40 11.25 -10.79
CA TYR A 38 -1.52 10.15 -10.41
C TYR A 38 -2.28 8.81 -10.32
N ARG A 39 -3.46 8.83 -9.70
CA ARG A 39 -4.29 7.62 -9.63
C ARG A 39 -4.83 7.18 -10.98
N GLN A 40 -5.09 8.11 -11.90
CA GLN A 40 -5.64 7.78 -13.22
C GLN A 40 -4.56 7.19 -14.13
N GLU A 41 -3.40 7.84 -14.22
CA GLU A 41 -2.32 7.43 -15.12
C GLU A 41 -1.52 6.25 -14.54
N CYS A 42 -1.09 6.34 -13.29
CA CYS A 42 -0.18 5.35 -12.71
C CYS A 42 -0.88 4.12 -12.12
N ALA A 43 -2.22 4.07 -12.16
CA ALA A 43 -2.99 2.87 -11.81
C ALA A 43 -3.62 2.16 -13.02
N ALA A 44 -3.29 2.58 -14.24
CA ALA A 44 -3.88 2.01 -15.46
C ALA A 44 -3.44 0.55 -15.71
N CYS A 45 -2.22 0.19 -15.30
CA CYS A 45 -1.64 -1.13 -15.56
C CYS A 45 -1.30 -1.94 -14.29
N HIS A 46 -1.07 -1.27 -13.17
CA HIS A 46 -0.72 -1.90 -11.88
C HIS A 46 -1.31 -1.07 -10.73
N LEU A 47 -1.13 -1.51 -9.49
CA LEU A 47 -1.49 -0.69 -8.33
C LEU A 47 -0.69 0.63 -8.32
N ALA A 48 -1.32 1.77 -8.05
CA ALA A 48 -0.58 3.02 -7.90
C ALA A 48 0.33 2.93 -6.66
N TYR A 49 1.63 2.78 -6.88
CA TYR A 49 2.61 2.65 -5.81
C TYR A 49 2.58 3.88 -4.89
N PRO A 50 2.70 3.76 -3.56
CA PRO A 50 2.82 4.95 -2.72
C PRO A 50 4.04 5.79 -3.13
N PRO A 51 3.91 7.13 -3.30
CA PRO A 51 5.01 7.98 -3.76
C PRO A 51 6.22 7.93 -2.81
N GLY A 52 5.97 7.68 -1.53
CA GLY A 52 7.02 7.51 -0.51
C GLY A 52 7.86 6.23 -0.61
N LEU A 53 7.60 5.32 -1.55
CA LEU A 53 8.41 4.11 -1.71
C LEU A 53 9.74 4.36 -2.43
N LEU A 54 9.89 5.48 -3.14
CA LEU A 54 11.08 5.80 -3.91
C LEU A 54 11.59 7.22 -3.64
N PRO A 55 12.93 7.43 -3.70
CA PRO A 55 13.50 8.77 -3.70
C PRO A 55 13.11 9.54 -4.97
N ALA A 56 13.09 10.87 -4.87
CA ALA A 56 12.74 11.75 -5.98
C ALA A 56 13.59 11.51 -7.24
N ALA A 57 14.87 11.15 -7.09
CA ALA A 57 15.75 10.82 -8.21
C ALA A 57 15.29 9.58 -8.99
N SER A 58 14.74 8.57 -8.31
CA SER A 58 14.21 7.38 -8.98
C SER A 58 12.91 7.70 -9.70
N TRP A 59 12.00 8.46 -9.10
CA TRP A 59 10.79 8.94 -9.79
C TRP A 59 11.12 9.78 -11.01
N ARG A 60 12.09 10.69 -10.93
CA ARG A 60 12.52 11.50 -12.08
C ARG A 60 13.04 10.64 -13.23
N ARG A 61 13.79 9.57 -12.95
CA ARG A 61 14.27 8.63 -13.99
C ARG A 61 13.10 7.92 -14.67
N LEU A 62 12.12 7.43 -13.91
CA LEU A 62 10.93 6.78 -14.46
C LEU A 62 10.10 7.73 -15.33
N MET A 63 9.85 8.95 -14.84
CA MET A 63 9.06 9.96 -15.55
C MET A 63 9.75 10.49 -16.81
N ALA A 64 11.08 10.39 -16.90
CA ALA A 64 11.83 10.85 -18.08
C ALA A 64 11.78 9.86 -19.25
N ASP A 65 11.34 8.62 -19.04
CA ASP A 65 11.42 7.54 -20.04
C ASP A 65 10.20 6.61 -20.00
N LEU A 66 9.01 7.19 -19.86
CA LEU A 66 7.74 6.46 -19.89
C LEU A 66 7.49 5.62 -21.17
N PRO A 67 8.00 5.97 -22.37
CA PRO A 67 7.91 5.07 -23.52
C PRO A 67 8.56 3.70 -23.31
N ARG A 68 9.50 3.57 -22.35
CA ARG A 68 10.21 2.33 -22.02
C ARG A 68 9.94 1.91 -20.57
N HIS A 69 8.67 1.80 -20.21
CA HIS A 69 8.24 1.48 -18.85
C HIS A 69 8.00 -0.02 -18.66
N PHE A 70 9.07 -0.77 -18.35
CA PHE A 70 9.02 -2.21 -18.06
C PHE A 70 8.40 -3.07 -19.17
N GLY A 71 8.74 -2.77 -20.43
CA GLY A 71 8.22 -3.49 -21.60
C GLY A 71 6.87 -2.96 -22.10
N THR A 72 6.38 -1.84 -21.56
CA THR A 72 5.17 -1.16 -22.03
C THR A 72 5.46 0.33 -22.25
N ASP A 73 4.77 0.94 -23.20
CA ASP A 73 4.72 2.40 -23.34
C ASP A 73 3.69 2.97 -22.37
N ALA A 74 4.17 3.67 -21.34
CA ALA A 74 3.33 4.34 -20.33
C ALA A 74 3.30 5.87 -20.54
N SER A 75 3.56 6.33 -21.77
CA SER A 75 3.60 7.76 -22.09
C SER A 75 2.29 8.44 -21.74
N VAL A 76 2.42 9.63 -21.14
CA VAL A 76 1.30 10.54 -20.87
C VAL A 76 1.49 11.82 -21.67
N GLY A 77 0.40 12.55 -21.89
CA GLY A 77 0.46 13.83 -22.59
C GLY A 77 1.39 14.83 -21.89
N ALA A 78 2.03 15.71 -22.65
CA ALA A 78 3.00 16.68 -22.12
C ALA A 78 2.41 17.59 -21.02
N ALA A 79 1.12 17.94 -21.14
CA ALA A 79 0.40 18.71 -20.13
C ALA A 79 0.24 17.97 -18.79
N THR A 80 0.25 16.63 -18.81
CA THR A 80 0.17 15.79 -17.60
C THR A 80 1.56 15.52 -17.03
N LEU A 81 2.56 15.33 -17.89
CA LEU A 81 3.89 14.86 -17.51
C LEU A 81 4.57 15.74 -16.46
N GLN A 82 4.60 17.06 -16.69
CA GLN A 82 5.30 18.01 -15.82
C GLN A 82 4.64 18.11 -14.43
N PRO A 83 3.33 18.39 -14.30
CA PRO A 83 2.67 18.40 -13.00
C PRO A 83 2.77 17.08 -12.24
N LEU A 84 2.62 15.95 -12.95
CA LEU A 84 2.69 14.63 -12.36
C LEU A 84 4.08 14.32 -11.80
N GLY A 85 5.13 14.61 -12.58
CA GLY A 85 6.52 14.43 -12.17
C GLY A 85 6.91 15.35 -11.01
N GLY A 86 6.43 16.59 -11.01
CA GLY A 86 6.63 17.54 -9.92
C GLY A 86 5.99 17.05 -8.62
N TRP A 87 4.74 16.59 -8.68
CA TRP A 87 4.02 16.04 -7.52
C TRP A 87 4.71 14.78 -6.97
N LEU A 88 5.07 13.82 -7.84
CA LEU A 88 5.83 12.63 -7.45
C LEU A 88 7.17 12.96 -6.77
N GLY A 89 7.86 13.99 -7.25
CA GLY A 89 9.11 14.47 -6.65
C GLY A 89 8.91 15.07 -5.24
N ALA A 90 7.82 15.80 -5.01
CA ALA A 90 7.51 16.43 -3.73
C ALA A 90 7.04 15.42 -2.66
N ASP A 91 6.27 14.42 -3.08
CA ASP A 91 5.74 13.37 -2.21
C ASP A 91 6.68 12.15 -2.08
N ALA A 92 7.81 12.17 -2.79
CA ALA A 92 8.87 11.17 -2.65
C ALA A 92 9.41 11.10 -1.22
N ARG A 93 9.82 9.89 -0.80
CA ARG A 93 10.49 9.68 0.48
C ARG A 93 11.63 8.68 0.30
N THR A 94 12.66 8.83 1.12
CA THR A 94 13.63 7.77 1.36
C THR A 94 13.25 7.09 2.66
N TYR A 95 12.83 5.82 2.60
CA TYR A 95 12.76 5.03 3.83
C TYR A 95 14.18 4.98 4.42
N LYS A 96 14.33 5.34 5.70
CA LYS A 96 15.62 5.61 6.39
C LYS A 96 16.82 4.86 5.76
N GLN A 97 17.63 5.57 4.98
CA GLN A 97 19.05 5.26 4.75
C GLN A 97 19.40 3.79 4.40
N VAL A 98 18.65 3.10 3.52
CA VAL A 98 19.19 1.88 2.88
C VAL A 98 20.07 2.34 1.73
N GLY A 99 21.38 2.46 2.00
CA GLY A 99 22.49 2.54 1.05
C GLY A 99 22.29 3.44 -0.17
N ARG A 100 22.86 4.65 -0.13
CA ARG A 100 23.07 5.57 -1.26
C ARG A 100 23.11 4.84 -2.62
N ASN A 101 22.30 5.30 -3.58
CA ASN A 101 22.31 4.94 -5.01
C ASN A 101 23.74 4.52 -5.45
N PRO A 102 23.97 3.31 -6.00
CA PRO A 102 25.24 3.00 -6.62
C PRO A 102 25.50 3.98 -7.79
N PRO A 103 26.76 4.33 -8.07
CA PRO A 103 27.11 5.27 -9.14
C PRO A 103 26.64 4.78 -10.52
N PRO A 104 26.47 5.69 -11.49
CA PRO A 104 26.03 5.35 -12.84
C PRO A 104 26.99 4.40 -13.57
#